data_AF-A0AAD7DT66-F1
#
_entry.id   AF-A0AAD7DT66-F1
#
_cell.length_a   1.000
_cell.length_b   1.000
_cell.length_c   1.000
_cell.angle_alpha   90.00
_cell.angle_beta   90.00
_cell.angle_gamma   90.00
#
_symmetry.space_group_name_H-M   'P 1'
#
loop_
_entity.id
_entity.type
_entity.pdbx_description
1 polymer ?
#
loop_
_entity_poly.entity_id
_entity_poly.type
_entity_poly.pdbx_seq_one_letter_code
_entity_poly.pdbx_strand_id
1 'polypeptide(L)'
;MSSTKLEVCTSRHFDCADRLMRLLTGCARIWGGLYTKADLFQVAPVVRFGGRTAICNASLHTQAAWDHFEILELKTSMRQRQDPEFASFLDGDDHQHDSVDLSALQHRNSVQDLVNFVFPPEIVTEPGK
;
A
#
# COMPACT_ATOMS: atom_id res chain seq x y z
N MET A 1 -8.59 10.53 -16.20
CA MET A 1 -9.19 9.75 -15.09
C MET A 1 -8.29 9.91 -13.87
N SER A 2 -8.76 10.62 -12.85
CA SER A 2 -8.04 10.77 -11.58
C SER A 2 -8.29 9.51 -10.74
N SER A 3 -7.25 8.75 -10.42
CA SER A 3 -7.35 7.56 -9.57
C SER A 3 -6.96 7.92 -8.14
N THR A 4 -7.93 7.89 -7.22
CA THR A 4 -7.68 8.03 -5.78
C THR A 4 -7.22 6.68 -5.23
N LYS A 5 -6.04 6.65 -4.57
CA LYS A 5 -5.55 5.47 -3.84
C LYS A 5 -6.38 5.25 -2.59
N LEU A 6 -6.86 4.02 -2.38
CA LEU A 6 -7.82 3.71 -1.31
C LEU A 6 -7.15 3.26 0.00
N GLU A 7 -5.94 2.69 -0.05
CA GLU A 7 -5.39 1.94 1.10
C GLU A 7 -4.90 2.76 2.28
N VAL A 8 -4.45 4.00 2.06
CA VAL A 8 -3.94 4.84 3.15
C VAL A 8 -5.08 5.57 3.87
N CYS A 9 -6.28 5.51 3.30
CA CYS A 9 -7.46 6.19 3.82
C CYS A 9 -8.15 5.34 4.88
N THR A 10 -8.45 5.96 6.01
CA THR A 10 -9.38 5.37 6.99
C THR A 10 -10.79 5.25 6.38
N SER A 11 -11.59 4.34 6.91
CA SER A 11 -13.00 4.16 6.57
C SER A 11 -13.81 5.47 6.56
N ARG A 12 -13.51 6.39 7.47
CA ARG A 12 -14.16 7.72 7.49
C ARG A 12 -13.87 8.55 6.24
N HIS A 13 -12.64 8.52 5.73
CA HIS A 13 -12.31 9.24 4.50
C HIS A 13 -13.03 8.61 3.31
N PHE A 14 -13.14 7.29 3.29
CA PHE A 14 -13.92 6.57 2.30
C PHE A 14 -15.40 7.00 2.32
N ASP A 15 -16.04 7.01 3.50
CA ASP A 15 -17.46 7.40 3.62
C ASP A 15 -17.71 8.85 3.21
N CYS A 16 -16.80 9.76 3.58
CA CYS A 16 -16.88 11.16 3.17
C CYS A 16 -16.76 11.31 1.64
N ALA A 17 -15.81 10.60 1.03
CA ALA A 17 -15.63 10.61 -0.41
C ALA A 17 -16.84 9.99 -1.13
N ASP A 18 -17.35 8.85 -0.66
CA ASP A 18 -18.56 8.22 -1.19
C ASP A 18 -19.76 9.17 -1.16
N ARG A 19 -20.04 9.82 -0.02
CA ARG A 19 -21.12 10.80 0.10
C ARG A 19 -20.97 11.96 -0.88
N LEU A 20 -19.75 12.49 -1.02
CA LEU A 20 -19.45 13.55 -1.98
C LEU A 20 -19.69 13.08 -3.41
N MET A 21 -19.25 11.88 -3.77
CA MET A 21 -19.41 11.34 -5.12
C MET A 21 -20.88 11.07 -5.46
N ARG A 22 -21.67 10.56 -4.52
CA ARG A 22 -23.12 10.40 -4.70
C ARG A 22 -23.80 11.74 -4.92
N LEU A 23 -23.40 12.78 -4.16
CA LEU A 23 -23.91 14.14 -4.34
C LEU A 23 -23.57 14.69 -5.73
N LEU A 24 -22.31 14.54 -6.17
CA LEU A 24 -21.84 15.08 -7.45
C LEU A 24 -22.44 14.35 -8.66
N THR A 25 -22.69 13.04 -8.53
CA THR A 25 -23.20 12.21 -9.63
C THR A 25 -24.73 12.10 -9.66
N GLY A 26 -25.41 12.47 -8.57
CA GLY A 26 -26.85 12.21 -8.40
C GLY A 26 -27.19 10.72 -8.32
N CYS A 27 -26.20 9.85 -8.11
CA CYS A 27 -26.37 8.39 -8.08
C CYS A 27 -26.30 7.87 -6.64
N ALA A 28 -27.28 7.06 -6.24
CA ALA A 28 -27.32 6.48 -4.89
C ALA A 28 -26.38 5.27 -4.70
N ARG A 29 -25.74 4.77 -5.77
CA ARG A 29 -24.78 3.67 -5.70
C ARG A 29 -23.50 4.12 -4.99
N ILE A 30 -22.81 3.19 -4.37
CA ILE A 30 -21.49 3.42 -3.77
C ILE A 30 -20.56 4.07 -4.80
N TRP A 31 -19.80 5.07 -4.35
CA TRP A 31 -18.93 5.95 -5.13
C TRP A 31 -19.63 6.65 -6.30
N GLY A 32 -20.95 6.81 -6.25
CA GLY A 32 -21.72 7.38 -7.37
C GLY A 32 -21.69 6.50 -8.63
N GLY A 33 -21.40 5.19 -8.46
CA GLY A 33 -21.24 4.24 -9.57
C GLY A 33 -19.87 4.28 -10.26
N LEU A 34 -18.88 4.99 -9.71
CA LEU A 34 -17.50 4.99 -10.21
C LEU A 34 -16.68 3.85 -9.63
N TYR A 35 -15.71 3.38 -10.41
CA TYR A 35 -14.75 2.34 -10.02
C TYR A 35 -13.56 2.97 -9.29
N THR A 36 -13.13 2.32 -8.21
CA THR A 36 -11.90 2.68 -7.48
C THR A 36 -10.78 1.69 -7.82
N LYS A 37 -9.53 2.10 -7.59
CA LYS A 37 -8.37 1.20 -7.68
C LYS A 37 -7.67 1.18 -6.34
N ALA A 38 -7.30 -0.02 -5.92
CA ALA A 38 -6.61 -0.24 -4.66
C ALA A 38 -5.57 -1.37 -4.79
N ASP A 39 -4.56 -1.31 -3.94
CA ASP A 39 -3.47 -2.25 -3.68
C ASP A 39 -3.42 -2.55 -2.17
N LEU A 40 -4.23 -3.50 -1.71
CA LEU A 40 -4.55 -3.77 -0.30
C LEU A 40 -3.34 -4.15 0.57
N PHE A 41 -2.17 -4.35 -0.02
CA PHE A 41 -0.90 -4.63 0.66
C PHE A 41 -0.09 -3.37 0.97
N GLN A 42 -0.63 -2.18 0.69
CA GLN A 42 -0.03 -0.93 1.17
C GLN A 42 -0.18 -0.73 2.67
N VAL A 43 0.60 0.23 3.19
CA VAL A 43 0.66 0.56 4.62
C VAL A 43 -0.74 0.84 5.17
N ALA A 44 -1.06 0.19 6.29
CA ALA A 44 -2.34 0.34 6.98
C ALA A 44 -2.65 1.80 7.36
N PRO A 45 -3.94 2.17 7.52
CA PRO A 45 -4.31 3.55 7.81
C PRO A 45 -3.70 4.08 9.10
N VAL A 46 -3.26 5.33 9.09
CA VAL A 46 -2.69 5.98 10.28
C VAL A 46 -3.81 6.45 11.21
N VAL A 47 -3.85 5.90 12.43
CA VAL A 47 -4.73 6.36 13.51
C VAL A 47 -3.88 7.03 14.58
N ARG A 48 -4.05 8.34 14.76
CA ARG A 48 -3.28 9.11 15.77
C ARG A 48 -3.53 8.53 17.16
N PHE A 49 -2.44 8.21 17.87
CA PHE A 49 -2.48 7.60 19.21
C PHE A 49 -3.25 6.28 19.28
N GLY A 50 -3.54 5.65 18.12
CA GLY A 50 -4.27 4.40 18.03
C GLY A 50 -3.35 3.19 18.11
N GLY A 51 -3.74 2.19 18.90
CA GLY A 51 -3.10 0.87 18.87
C GLY A 51 -3.52 0.05 17.65
N ARG A 52 -2.99 -1.18 17.54
CA ARG A 52 -3.26 -2.11 16.42
C ARG A 52 -4.77 -2.30 16.16
N THR A 53 -5.56 -2.52 17.19
CA THR A 53 -7.02 -2.69 17.07
C THR A 53 -7.70 -1.46 16.46
N ALA A 54 -7.25 -0.25 16.81
CA ALA A 54 -7.80 0.97 16.25
C ALA A 54 -7.49 1.12 14.76
N ILE A 55 -6.28 0.72 14.35
CA ILE A 55 -5.85 0.68 12.94
C ILE A 55 -6.69 -0.34 12.15
N CYS A 56 -6.85 -1.57 12.68
CA CYS A 56 -7.68 -2.59 12.04
C CYS A 56 -9.13 -2.10 11.86
N ASN A 57 -9.74 -1.55 12.92
CA ASN A 57 -11.11 -1.03 12.85
C ASN A 57 -11.28 0.18 11.92
N ALA A 58 -10.19 0.93 11.69
CA ALA A 58 -10.18 2.05 10.75
C ALA A 58 -9.96 1.60 9.29
N SER A 59 -9.61 0.33 9.06
CA SER A 59 -9.38 -0.20 7.73
C SER A 59 -10.70 -0.40 6.99
N LEU A 60 -10.67 -0.26 5.66
CA LEU A 60 -11.88 -0.41 4.84
C LEU A 60 -12.44 -1.84 4.90
N HIS A 61 -11.56 -2.84 4.97
CA HIS A 61 -11.92 -4.26 5.01
C HIS A 61 -12.82 -4.64 6.20
N THR A 62 -12.84 -3.85 7.28
CA THR A 62 -13.68 -4.12 8.45
C THR A 62 -15.02 -3.38 8.40
N GLN A 63 -15.34 -2.68 7.31
CA GLN A 63 -16.56 -1.88 7.18
C GLN A 63 -17.62 -2.59 6.35
N ALA A 64 -18.90 -2.34 6.65
CA ALA A 64 -20.01 -2.89 5.88
C ALA A 64 -20.00 -2.48 4.39
N ALA A 65 -19.35 -1.36 4.05
CA ALA A 65 -19.16 -0.95 2.66
C ALA A 65 -18.33 -1.96 1.85
N TRP A 66 -17.47 -2.72 2.52
CA TRP A 66 -16.62 -3.74 1.89
C TRP A 66 -17.43 -4.82 1.17
N ASP A 67 -18.54 -5.25 1.78
CA ASP A 67 -19.39 -6.33 1.28
C ASP A 67 -20.11 -5.99 -0.04
N HIS A 68 -20.05 -4.73 -0.46
CA HIS A 68 -20.64 -4.25 -1.71
C HIS A 68 -19.63 -4.14 -2.86
N PHE A 69 -18.35 -4.44 -2.61
CA PHE A 69 -17.33 -4.41 -3.64
C PHE A 69 -17.19 -5.76 -4.35
N GLU A 70 -17.14 -5.69 -5.68
CA GLU A 70 -16.57 -6.75 -6.48
C GLU A 70 -15.07 -6.44 -6.67
N ILE A 71 -14.21 -7.36 -6.25
CA ILE A 71 -12.75 -7.19 -6.33
C ILE A 71 -12.26 -7.81 -7.63
N LEU A 72 -11.72 -6.97 -8.51
CA LEU A 72 -11.04 -7.39 -9.73
C LEU A 72 -9.53 -7.26 -9.54
N GLU A 73 -8.85 -8.39 -9.42
CA GLU A 73 -7.43 -8.46 -9.13
C GLU A 73 -6.57 -8.31 -10.40
N LEU A 74 -5.52 -7.48 -10.32
CA LEU A 74 -4.51 -7.36 -11.36
C LEU A 74 -3.35 -8.30 -11.08
N LYS A 75 -3.25 -9.38 -11.86
CA LYS A 75 -2.26 -10.45 -11.66
C LYS A 75 -0.91 -10.24 -12.32
N THR A 76 -0.75 -9.17 -13.12
CA THR A 76 0.47 -8.98 -13.92
C THR A 76 1.06 -7.60 -13.64
N SER A 77 2.21 -7.59 -12.95
CA SER A 77 3.01 -6.40 -12.73
C SER A 77 3.61 -5.91 -14.05
N MET A 78 3.22 -4.71 -14.49
CA MET A 78 3.87 -4.07 -15.64
C MET A 78 5.29 -3.60 -15.32
N ARG A 79 5.59 -3.35 -14.04
CA ARG A 79 6.89 -2.82 -13.58
C ARG A 79 7.96 -3.89 -13.63
N GLN A 80 7.63 -5.10 -13.21
CA GLN A 80 8.56 -6.22 -13.11
C GLN A 80 8.41 -7.19 -14.28
N ARG A 81 7.73 -6.79 -15.35
CA ARG A 81 7.47 -7.64 -16.51
C ARG A 81 8.76 -8.21 -17.14
N GLN A 82 9.86 -7.48 -17.02
CA GLN A 82 11.16 -7.87 -17.59
C GLN A 82 12.02 -8.69 -16.62
N ASP A 83 11.59 -8.85 -15.37
CA ASP A 83 12.31 -9.57 -14.31
C ASP A 83 11.36 -10.52 -13.56
N PRO A 84 11.11 -11.73 -14.10
CA PRO A 84 10.19 -12.70 -13.51
C PRO A 84 10.65 -13.23 -12.15
N GLU A 85 11.96 -13.27 -11.90
CA GLU A 85 12.52 -13.75 -10.63
C GLU A 85 12.22 -12.73 -9.52
N PHE A 86 12.47 -11.45 -9.78
CA PHE A 86 12.12 -10.39 -8.84
C PHE A 86 10.60 -10.23 -8.66
N ALA A 87 9.81 -10.46 -9.71
CA ALA A 87 8.35 -10.52 -9.60
C ALA A 87 7.92 -11.64 -8.63
N SER A 88 8.46 -12.85 -8.82
CA SER A 88 8.17 -13.99 -7.94
C SER A 88 8.65 -13.77 -6.50
N PHE A 89 9.74 -13.03 -6.30
CA PHE A 89 10.20 -12.65 -4.97
C PHE A 89 9.22 -11.71 -4.25
N LEU A 90 8.70 -10.68 -4.94
CA LEU A 90 7.71 -9.77 -4.35
C LEU A 90 6.35 -10.45 -4.13
N ASP A 91 5.93 -11.33 -5.04
CA ASP A 91 4.68 -12.09 -4.92
C ASP A 91 4.78 -13.21 -3.86
N GLY A 92 6.00 -13.61 -3.48
CA GLY A 92 6.26 -14.68 -2.52
C GLY A 92 5.99 -14.33 -1.06
N ASP A 93 5.70 -13.07 -0.74
CA ASP A 93 5.36 -12.60 0.62
C ASP A 93 3.86 -12.85 0.96
N ASP A 94 3.33 -13.95 0.42
CA ASP A 94 1.92 -14.31 0.50
C ASP A 94 1.61 -14.91 1.88
N HIS A 95 1.15 -14.07 2.80
CA HIS A 95 0.44 -14.41 4.05
C HIS A 95 1.16 -15.31 5.08
N GLN A 96 2.38 -15.73 4.82
CA GLN A 96 3.19 -16.44 5.80
C GLN A 96 3.82 -15.44 6.76
N HIS A 97 3.33 -15.44 8.01
CA HIS A 97 4.08 -14.90 9.16
C HIS A 97 5.32 -15.76 9.45
N ASP A 98 6.03 -16.19 8.43
CA ASP A 98 7.27 -16.90 8.58
C ASP A 98 8.26 -15.91 9.17
N SER A 99 9.02 -16.39 10.16
CA SER A 99 10.07 -15.59 10.76
C SER A 99 11.05 -15.22 9.65
N VAL A 100 11.06 -13.95 9.25
CA VAL A 100 12.06 -13.43 8.32
C VAL A 100 13.41 -13.63 8.97
N ASP A 101 14.25 -14.47 8.36
CA ASP A 101 15.60 -14.67 8.84
C ASP A 101 16.42 -13.40 8.57
N LEU A 102 16.62 -12.62 9.63
CA LEU A 102 17.41 -11.40 9.60
C LEU A 102 18.91 -11.69 9.59
N SER A 103 19.35 -12.96 9.64
CA SER A 103 20.77 -13.31 9.60
C SER A 103 21.47 -12.86 8.31
N ALA A 104 20.70 -12.74 7.22
CA ALA A 104 21.18 -12.21 5.94
C ALA A 104 21.33 -10.66 5.95
N LEU A 105 20.72 -9.96 6.91
CA LEU A 105 20.90 -8.52 7.03
C LEU A 105 22.28 -8.21 7.58
N GLN A 106 23.05 -7.42 6.85
CA GLN A 106 24.36 -6.98 7.29
C GLN A 106 24.22 -6.05 8.49
N HIS A 107 24.59 -6.53 9.67
CA HIS A 107 24.70 -5.69 10.87
C HIS A 107 25.79 -4.63 10.66
N ARG A 108 25.38 -3.36 10.67
CA ARG A 108 26.29 -2.20 10.67
C ARG A 108 26.33 -1.60 12.06
N ASN A 109 27.53 -1.42 12.61
CA ASN A 109 27.75 -0.94 13.97
C ASN A 109 28.01 0.57 14.05
N SER A 110 27.90 1.28 12.93
CA SER A 110 28.12 2.72 12.83
C SER A 110 27.06 3.36 11.94
N VAL A 111 26.58 4.53 12.36
CA VAL A 111 25.67 5.37 11.56
C VAL A 111 26.32 5.72 10.22
N GLN A 112 27.63 5.96 10.19
CA GLN A 112 28.34 6.32 8.96
C GLN A 112 28.37 5.15 7.97
N ASP A 113 28.51 3.91 8.44
CA ASP A 113 28.50 2.73 7.58
C ASP A 113 27.10 2.51 6.99
N LEU A 114 26.05 2.79 7.76
CA LEU A 114 24.68 2.75 7.27
C LEU A 114 24.44 3.84 6.21
N VAL A 115 24.92 5.06 6.46
CA VAL A 115 24.82 6.17 5.49
C VAL A 115 25.57 5.82 4.21
N ASN A 116 26.78 5.29 4.29
CA ASN A 116 27.57 4.90 3.12
C ASN A 116 26.97 3.69 2.38
N PHE A 117 26.24 2.81 3.08
CA PHE A 117 25.51 1.71 2.46
C PHE A 117 24.27 2.20 1.69
N VAL A 118 23.47 3.09 2.29
CA VAL A 118 22.25 3.64 1.66
C VAL A 118 22.60 4.65 0.57
N PHE A 119 23.67 5.42 0.79
CA PHE A 119 24.20 6.43 -0.12
C PHE A 119 25.68 6.14 -0.40
N PRO A 120 25.98 5.20 -1.31
CA PRO A 120 27.34 4.92 -1.75
C PRO A 120 28.04 6.23 -2.17
N PRO A 121 29.27 6.47 -1.71
CA PRO A 121 29.98 7.70 -2.00
C PRO A 121 30.15 7.94 -3.50
N GLU A 122 30.15 6.89 -4.33
CA GLU A 122 30.17 7.00 -5.79
C GLU A 122 28.92 7.70 -6.36
N ILE A 123 27.74 7.48 -5.77
CA ILE A 123 26.46 8.08 -6.20
C ILE A 123 26.35 9.53 -5.70
N VAL A 124 26.93 9.83 -4.53
CA VAL A 124 26.89 11.17 -3.92
C VAL A 124 27.91 12.12 -4.56
N THR A 125 29.05 11.61 -5.00
CA THR A 125 30.12 12.42 -5.62
C THR A 125 29.95 12.64 -7.12
N GLU A 126 29.26 11.75 -7.83
CA GLU A 126 28.93 11.90 -9.27
C GLU A 126 27.43 11.68 -9.55
N PRO A 127 26.56 12.67 -9.27
CA PRO A 127 25.14 12.56 -9.60
C PRO A 127 24.92 12.69 -11.12
N GLY A 128 25.11 11.61 -11.87
CA GLY A 128 24.91 11.61 -13.33
C GLY A 128 25.49 10.47 -14.16
N LYS A 129 26.00 9.41 -13.54
CA LYS A 129 26.24 8.12 -14.22
C LYS A 129 25.12 7.14 -13.92
#